data_AF-A0A3G8Y4W6-F1
#
_entry.id   AF-A0A3G8Y4W6-F1
#
_cell.length_a   1.000
_cell.length_b   1.000
_cell.length_c   1.000
_cell.angle_alpha   90.00
_cell.angle_beta   90.00
_cell.angle_gamma   90.00
#
_symmetry.space_group_name_H-M   'P 1'
#
loop_
_entity.id
_entity.type
_entity.pdbx_description
1 polymer ?
#
loop_
_entity_poly.entity_id
_entity_poly.type
_entity_poly.pdbx_seq_one_letter_code
_entity_poly.pdbx_strand_id
1 'polypeptide(L)'
;MAFENELLKYEYHDGINKLLKEVILTNFKYIQKNIDLQKKEISEQIVNLNNRLDSAREKYLQDRLDFDDYQIIKNESKQKIDNLEMALQNQKLSSKNTDIKVKLEQVLDILPHLSQLYIKGDNYTKSSILCPILAEKLEFQETAFRTPKLNSALAQIVLISNLLQSKKKRKNHS
;
A
#
# COMPACT_ATOMS: atom_id res chain seq x y z
N MET A 1 -17.31 -29.76 -2.23
CA MET A 1 -18.02 -29.44 -0.97
C MET A 1 -17.08 -29.06 0.19
N ALA A 2 -15.95 -29.72 0.39
CA ALA A 2 -15.08 -29.41 1.54
C ALA A 2 -14.31 -28.08 1.41
N PHE A 3 -13.87 -27.73 0.20
CA PHE A 3 -13.11 -26.49 -0.05
C PHE A 3 -14.01 -25.25 -0.10
N GLU A 4 -15.23 -25.34 -0.65
CA GLU A 4 -16.14 -24.19 -0.67
C GLU A 4 -16.57 -23.78 0.75
N ASN A 5 -16.65 -24.76 1.66
CA ASN A 5 -16.88 -24.52 3.09
C ASN A 5 -15.67 -23.87 3.78
N GLU A 6 -14.45 -24.11 3.31
CA GLU A 6 -13.26 -23.43 3.83
C GLU A 6 -13.30 -21.93 3.48
N LEU A 7 -13.76 -21.58 2.28
CA LEU A 7 -13.85 -20.18 1.84
C LEU A 7 -14.78 -19.34 2.72
N LEU A 8 -15.81 -19.95 3.32
CA LEU A 8 -16.72 -19.28 4.26
C LEU A 8 -15.98 -18.71 5.49
N LYS A 9 -14.83 -19.28 5.86
CA LYS A 9 -14.03 -18.79 7.00
C LYS A 9 -13.33 -17.46 6.70
N TYR A 10 -13.19 -17.12 5.42
CA TYR A 10 -12.54 -15.89 4.96
C TYR A 10 -13.55 -14.81 4.57
N GLU A 11 -14.83 -15.18 4.48
CA GLU A 11 -15.91 -14.22 4.32
C GLU A 11 -16.12 -13.43 5.60
N TYR A 12 -16.68 -12.24 5.45
CA TYR A 12 -17.14 -11.45 6.58
C TYR A 12 -18.53 -10.91 6.31
N HIS A 13 -19.26 -10.62 7.40
CA HIS A 13 -20.62 -10.12 7.30
C HIS A 13 -20.67 -8.79 6.53
N ASP A 14 -21.59 -8.74 5.56
CA ASP A 14 -21.83 -7.57 4.72
C ASP A 14 -22.12 -6.30 5.54
N GLY A 15 -22.78 -6.45 6.70
CA GLY A 15 -23.02 -5.34 7.64
C GLY A 15 -21.77 -4.67 8.22
N ILE A 16 -20.57 -5.24 8.03
CA ILE A 16 -19.27 -4.64 8.40
C ILE A 16 -18.47 -4.26 7.15
N ASN A 17 -18.83 -4.76 5.97
CA ASN A 17 -18.17 -4.47 4.72
C ASN A 17 -18.06 -2.97 4.45
N LYS A 18 -19.18 -2.25 4.59
CA LYS A 18 -19.20 -0.79 4.44
C LYS A 18 -18.18 -0.09 5.35
N LEU A 19 -18.19 -0.44 6.64
CA LEU A 19 -17.29 0.15 7.63
C LEU A 19 -15.83 -0.21 7.36
N LEU A 20 -15.55 -1.46 7.02
CA LEU A 20 -14.21 -1.96 6.74
C LEU A 20 -13.64 -1.28 5.49
N LYS A 21 -14.43 -1.18 4.43
CA LYS A 21 -14.10 -0.46 3.19
C LYS A 21 -13.82 1.01 3.47
N GLU A 22 -14.65 1.67 4.26
CA GLU A 22 -14.45 3.07 4.64
C GLU A 22 -13.13 3.27 5.42
N VAL A 23 -12.86 2.45 6.44
CA VAL A 23 -11.63 2.54 7.26
C VAL A 23 -10.39 2.31 6.41
N ILE A 24 -10.37 1.22 5.63
CA ILE A 24 -9.21 0.85 4.81
C ILE A 24 -8.93 1.91 3.74
N LEU A 25 -9.96 2.36 3.01
CA LEU A 25 -9.79 3.35 1.94
C LEU A 25 -9.42 4.73 2.49
N THR A 26 -9.95 5.11 3.66
CA THR A 26 -9.59 6.38 4.31
C THR A 26 -8.15 6.37 4.77
N ASN A 27 -7.70 5.28 5.42
CA ASN A 27 -6.30 5.12 5.82
C ASN A 27 -5.36 5.09 4.62
N PHE A 28 -5.75 4.39 3.55
CA PHE A 28 -4.96 4.37 2.32
C PHE A 28 -4.81 5.78 1.72
N LYS A 29 -5.91 6.54 1.62
CA LYS A 29 -5.87 7.94 1.16
C LYS A 29 -4.99 8.83 2.05
N TYR A 30 -5.07 8.64 3.37
CA TYR A 30 -4.24 9.38 4.33
C TYR A 30 -2.75 9.08 4.14
N ILE A 31 -2.37 7.81 4.02
CA ILE A 31 -0.99 7.39 3.75
C ILE A 31 -0.50 7.96 2.42
N GLN A 32 -1.31 7.83 1.36
CA GLN A 32 -0.96 8.35 0.04
C GLN A 32 -0.73 9.86 0.07
N LYS A 33 -1.61 10.61 0.73
CA LYS A 33 -1.47 12.06 0.90
C LYS A 33 -0.18 12.41 1.64
N ASN A 34 0.18 11.69 2.70
CA ASN A 34 1.43 11.93 3.43
C ASN A 34 2.66 11.66 2.58
N ILE A 35 2.64 10.59 1.77
CA ILE A 35 3.73 10.30 0.82
C ILE A 35 3.84 11.44 -0.21
N ASP A 36 2.72 11.93 -0.74
CA ASP A 36 2.73 13.02 -1.73
C ASP A 36 3.22 14.34 -1.13
N LEU A 37 2.86 14.63 0.13
CA LEU A 37 3.39 15.78 0.88
C LEU A 37 4.90 15.66 1.09
N GLN A 38 5.40 14.49 1.53
CA GLN A 38 6.84 14.26 1.70
C GLN A 38 7.60 14.42 0.37
N LYS A 39 7.07 13.90 -0.73
CA LYS A 39 7.67 14.09 -2.06
C LYS A 39 7.75 15.56 -2.45
N LYS A 40 6.70 16.31 -2.18
CA LYS A 40 6.65 17.75 -2.45
C LYS A 40 7.69 18.50 -1.61
N GLU A 41 7.77 18.21 -0.32
CA GLU A 41 8.74 18.81 0.59
C GLU A 41 10.19 18.53 0.16
N ILE A 42 10.51 17.27 -0.19
CA ILE A 42 11.84 16.92 -0.71
C ILE A 42 12.14 17.68 -2.01
N SER A 43 11.16 17.79 -2.90
CA SER A 43 11.33 18.54 -4.16
C SER A 43 11.59 20.03 -3.92
N GLU A 44 10.87 20.64 -2.97
CA GLU A 44 11.09 22.03 -2.55
C GLU A 44 12.48 22.23 -1.93
N GLN A 45 12.95 21.27 -1.12
CA GLN A 45 14.31 21.31 -0.57
C GLN A 45 15.38 21.26 -1.67
N ILE A 46 15.21 20.41 -2.68
CA ILE A 46 16.12 20.33 -3.84
C ILE A 46 16.14 21.67 -4.60
N VAL A 47 14.97 22.28 -4.84
CA VAL A 47 14.89 23.60 -5.49
C VAL A 47 15.63 24.66 -4.67
N ASN A 48 15.44 24.70 -3.34
CA ASN A 48 16.12 25.64 -2.47
C ASN A 48 17.65 25.45 -2.48
N LEU A 49 18.13 24.21 -2.49
CA LEU A 49 19.56 23.90 -2.58
C LEU A 49 20.15 24.33 -3.93
N ASN A 50 19.41 24.14 -5.03
CA ASN A 50 19.83 24.63 -6.34
C ASN A 50 19.87 26.17 -6.39
N ASN A 51 18.86 26.85 -5.85
CA ASN A 51 18.85 28.31 -5.74
C ASN A 51 20.03 28.84 -4.90
N ARG A 52 20.38 28.12 -3.82
CA ARG A 52 21.57 28.43 -3.00
C ARG A 52 22.87 28.25 -3.80
N LEU A 53 22.99 27.20 -4.60
CA LEU A 53 24.14 26.98 -5.49
C LEU A 53 24.28 28.11 -6.51
N ASP A 54 23.19 28.50 -7.16
CA ASP A 54 23.20 29.57 -8.16
C ASP A 54 23.55 30.92 -7.52
N SER A 55 23.01 31.20 -6.34
CA SER A 55 23.36 32.40 -5.57
C SER A 55 24.84 32.42 -5.14
N ALA A 56 25.40 31.26 -4.76
CA ALA A 56 26.80 31.16 -4.38
C ALA A 56 27.72 31.34 -5.60
N ARG A 57 27.34 30.80 -6.77
CA ARG A 57 28.03 31.03 -8.04
C ARG A 57 28.08 32.51 -8.41
N GLU A 58 26.94 33.18 -8.36
CA GLU A 58 26.86 34.61 -8.69
C GLU A 58 27.74 35.45 -7.75
N LYS A 59 27.70 35.19 -6.45
CA LYS A 59 28.56 35.88 -5.47
C LYS A 59 30.05 35.63 -5.71
N TYR A 60 30.43 34.41 -6.08
CA TYR A 60 31.80 34.08 -6.44
C TYR A 60 32.26 34.84 -7.69
N LEU A 61 31.40 34.89 -8.74
CA LEU A 61 31.69 35.64 -9.96
C LEU A 61 31.79 37.16 -9.75
N GLN A 62 31.12 37.68 -8.72
CA GLN A 62 31.18 39.09 -8.33
C GLN A 62 32.32 39.40 -7.33
N ASP A 63 33.23 38.45 -7.07
CA ASP A 63 34.30 38.55 -6.06
C ASP A 63 33.79 38.87 -4.65
N ARG A 64 32.53 38.50 -4.35
CA ARG A 64 31.88 38.66 -3.03
C ARG A 64 31.91 37.40 -2.17
N LEU A 65 32.52 36.34 -2.68
CA LEU A 65 32.71 35.05 -2.04
C LEU A 65 34.05 34.50 -2.53
N ASP A 66 34.88 34.01 -1.63
CA ASP A 66 36.14 33.37 -2.04
C ASP A 66 35.92 31.94 -2.56
N PHE A 67 36.99 31.36 -3.10
CA PHE A 67 36.94 30.03 -3.70
C PHE A 67 36.70 28.93 -2.66
N ASP A 68 37.28 29.03 -1.47
CA ASP A 68 37.21 28.00 -0.44
C ASP A 68 35.79 27.93 0.14
N ASP A 69 35.19 29.08 0.45
CA ASP A 69 33.79 29.19 0.87
C ASP A 69 32.83 28.70 -0.21
N TYR A 70 33.07 29.06 -1.48
CA TYR A 70 32.28 28.57 -2.60
C TYR A 70 32.36 27.04 -2.73
N GLN A 71 33.55 26.46 -2.62
CA GLN A 71 33.78 25.01 -2.64
C GLN A 71 32.98 24.30 -1.55
N ILE A 72 33.00 24.82 -0.33
CA ILE A 72 32.25 24.26 0.80
C ILE A 72 30.75 24.27 0.49
N ILE A 73 30.18 25.42 0.11
CA ILE A 73 28.75 25.55 -0.20
C ILE A 73 28.35 24.61 -1.34
N LYS A 74 29.21 24.52 -2.37
CA LYS A 74 28.97 23.68 -3.53
C LYS A 74 28.91 22.20 -3.16
N ASN A 75 29.89 21.72 -2.43
CA ASN A 75 30.00 20.31 -2.08
C ASN A 75 28.88 19.88 -1.12
N GLU A 76 28.59 20.68 -0.09
CA GLU A 76 27.48 20.42 0.83
C GLU A 76 26.12 20.37 0.13
N SER A 77 25.88 21.33 -0.77
CA SER A 77 24.59 21.42 -1.46
C SER A 77 24.41 20.25 -2.43
N LYS A 78 25.46 19.89 -3.18
CA LYS A 78 25.44 18.72 -4.07
C LYS A 78 25.20 17.42 -3.31
N GLN A 79 25.94 17.18 -2.24
CA GLN A 79 25.76 15.98 -1.43
C GLN A 79 24.33 15.85 -0.88
N LYS A 80 23.74 16.97 -0.45
CA LYS A 80 22.34 16.98 0.01
C LYS A 80 21.36 16.72 -1.12
N ILE A 81 21.57 17.30 -2.30
CA ILE A 81 20.74 17.05 -3.48
C ILE A 81 20.80 15.56 -3.84
N ASP A 82 21.99 14.97 -3.96
CA ASP A 82 22.16 13.56 -4.31
C ASP A 82 21.41 12.64 -3.33
N ASN A 83 21.53 12.91 -2.02
CA ASN A 83 20.81 12.14 -1.00
C ASN A 83 19.28 12.27 -1.11
N LEU A 84 18.77 13.47 -1.39
CA LEU A 84 17.34 13.73 -1.55
C LEU A 84 16.78 13.11 -2.84
N GLU A 85 17.55 13.12 -3.93
CA GLU A 85 17.19 12.47 -5.20
C GLU A 85 17.15 10.95 -5.06
N MET A 86 18.14 10.36 -4.36
CA MET A 86 18.11 8.93 -4.01
C MET A 86 16.87 8.58 -3.17
N ALA A 87 16.51 9.42 -2.19
CA ALA A 87 15.31 9.22 -1.38
C ALA A 87 14.04 9.23 -2.26
N LEU A 88 13.91 10.16 -3.21
CA LEU A 88 12.80 10.20 -4.16
C LEU A 88 12.75 8.98 -5.07
N GLN A 89 13.91 8.50 -5.54
CA GLN A 89 14.00 7.33 -6.41
C GLN A 89 13.55 6.06 -5.68
N ASN A 90 13.98 5.88 -4.42
CA ASN A 90 13.55 4.77 -3.57
C ASN A 90 12.03 4.77 -3.35
N GLN A 91 11.42 5.95 -3.17
CA GLN A 91 9.96 6.07 -3.06
C GLN A 91 9.23 5.78 -4.38
N LYS A 92 9.80 6.16 -5.54
CA LYS A 92 9.20 5.88 -6.86
C LYS A 92 9.08 4.38 -7.13
N LEU A 93 10.12 3.60 -6.83
CA LEU A 93 10.14 2.14 -7.02
C LEU A 93 9.03 1.43 -6.22
N SER A 94 8.61 2.01 -5.08
CA SER A 94 7.51 1.51 -4.25
C SER A 94 6.11 1.95 -4.74
N SER A 95 6.03 2.87 -5.71
CA SER A 95 4.80 3.62 -6.04
C SER A 95 4.16 3.33 -7.40
N LYS A 96 4.35 2.15 -8.00
CA LYS A 96 3.48 1.66 -9.11
C LYS A 96 2.05 1.33 -8.60
N ASN A 97 1.46 2.27 -7.85
CA ASN A 97 0.36 2.09 -6.90
C ASN A 97 -1.00 2.54 -7.40
N THR A 98 -1.09 3.06 -8.64
CA THR A 98 -2.39 3.43 -9.24
C THR A 98 -3.34 2.23 -9.29
N ASP A 99 -2.78 1.02 -9.32
CA ASP A 99 -3.50 -0.24 -9.35
C ASP A 99 -3.89 -0.75 -7.94
N ILE A 100 -3.24 -0.28 -6.86
CA ILE A 100 -3.47 -0.83 -5.51
C ILE A 100 -4.86 -0.45 -4.98
N LYS A 101 -5.29 0.79 -5.17
CA LYS A 101 -6.62 1.22 -4.72
C LYS A 101 -7.72 0.41 -5.40
N VAL A 102 -7.63 0.25 -6.72
CA VAL A 102 -8.60 -0.50 -7.51
C VAL A 102 -8.61 -1.97 -7.09
N LYS A 103 -7.43 -2.59 -6.95
CA LYS A 103 -7.29 -3.97 -6.45
C LYS A 103 -7.88 -4.13 -5.04
N LEU A 104 -7.65 -3.16 -4.17
CA LEU A 104 -8.17 -3.19 -2.80
C LEU A 104 -9.69 -3.06 -2.78
N GLU A 105 -10.27 -2.18 -3.60
CA GLU A 105 -11.72 -2.07 -3.75
C GLU A 105 -12.33 -3.37 -4.30
N GLN A 106 -11.74 -3.95 -5.35
CA GLN A 106 -12.18 -5.23 -5.92
C GLN A 106 -12.14 -6.37 -4.89
N VAL A 107 -11.04 -6.46 -4.13
CA VAL A 107 -10.89 -7.47 -3.07
C VAL A 107 -11.96 -7.30 -1.99
N LEU A 108 -12.23 -6.07 -1.57
CA LEU A 108 -13.24 -5.78 -0.55
C LEU A 108 -14.67 -6.06 -1.05
N ASP A 109 -14.91 -5.99 -2.37
CA ASP A 109 -16.21 -6.34 -2.96
C ASP A 109 -16.38 -7.87 -3.14
N ILE A 110 -15.28 -8.61 -3.34
CA ILE A 110 -15.30 -10.07 -3.53
C ILE A 110 -15.40 -10.83 -2.21
N LEU A 111 -14.64 -10.42 -1.19
CA LEU A 111 -14.49 -11.19 0.06
C LEU A 111 -15.80 -11.51 0.80
N PRO A 112 -16.81 -10.63 0.89
CA PRO A 112 -18.08 -10.95 1.56
C PRO A 112 -18.88 -12.07 0.87
N HIS A 113 -18.57 -12.37 -0.40
CA HIS A 113 -19.30 -13.32 -1.24
C HIS A 113 -18.37 -14.35 -1.88
N LEU A 114 -17.20 -14.57 -1.27
CA LEU A 114 -16.09 -15.33 -1.85
C LEU A 114 -16.49 -16.75 -2.25
N SER A 115 -17.14 -17.49 -1.36
CA SER A 115 -17.62 -18.85 -1.58
C SER A 115 -18.69 -18.89 -2.68
N GLN A 116 -19.62 -17.94 -2.66
CA GLN A 116 -20.68 -17.87 -3.67
C GLN A 116 -20.14 -17.58 -5.08
N LEU A 117 -19.21 -16.63 -5.19
CA LEU A 117 -18.55 -16.28 -6.44
C LEU A 117 -17.68 -17.44 -6.97
N TYR A 118 -17.00 -18.15 -6.07
CA TYR A 118 -16.23 -19.34 -6.42
C TYR A 118 -17.12 -20.48 -6.94
N ILE A 119 -18.26 -20.76 -6.28
CA ILE A 119 -19.19 -21.82 -6.68
C ILE A 119 -19.82 -21.53 -8.05
N LYS A 120 -20.24 -20.29 -8.28
CA LYS A 120 -20.94 -19.88 -9.51
C LYS A 120 -19.99 -19.63 -10.69
N GLY A 121 -18.71 -19.41 -10.42
CA GLY A 121 -17.71 -19.07 -11.42
C GLY A 121 -17.31 -20.24 -12.32
N ASP A 122 -16.94 -19.92 -13.55
CA ASP A 122 -16.23 -20.84 -14.44
C ASP A 122 -14.78 -21.06 -13.96
N ASN A 123 -14.04 -21.94 -14.64
CA ASN A 123 -12.65 -22.25 -14.28
C ASN A 123 -11.77 -20.99 -14.26
N TYR A 124 -12.00 -20.06 -15.19
CA TYR A 124 -11.28 -18.79 -15.23
C TYR A 124 -11.57 -17.93 -14.00
N THR A 125 -12.85 -17.76 -13.65
CA THR A 125 -13.30 -16.99 -12.47
C THR A 125 -12.75 -17.58 -11.18
N LYS A 126 -12.79 -18.91 -11.05
CA LYS A 126 -12.21 -19.63 -9.91
C LYS A 126 -10.71 -19.36 -9.77
N SER A 127 -9.94 -19.44 -10.86
CA SER A 127 -8.52 -19.09 -10.85
C SER A 127 -8.27 -17.62 -10.54
N SER A 128 -9.06 -16.72 -11.12
CA SER A 128 -8.94 -15.27 -10.89
C SER A 128 -9.24 -14.86 -9.44
N ILE A 129 -10.08 -15.63 -8.74
CA ILE A 129 -10.37 -15.45 -7.31
C ILE A 129 -9.23 -16.04 -6.47
N LEU A 130 -8.82 -17.28 -6.74
CA LEU A 130 -7.86 -17.99 -5.88
C LEU A 130 -6.42 -17.45 -6.00
N CYS A 131 -5.96 -17.12 -7.21
CA CYS A 131 -4.61 -16.65 -7.44
C CYS A 131 -4.19 -15.43 -6.59
N PRO A 132 -5.01 -14.37 -6.47
CA PRO A 132 -4.67 -13.24 -5.60
C PRO A 132 -4.89 -13.55 -4.12
N ILE A 133 -5.77 -14.50 -3.76
CA ILE A 133 -6.15 -14.74 -2.37
C ILE A 133 -5.16 -15.65 -1.64
N LEU A 134 -4.58 -16.61 -2.35
CA LEU A 134 -3.72 -17.62 -1.79
C LEU A 134 -2.23 -17.26 -1.93
N ALA A 135 -1.48 -17.46 -0.86
CA ALA A 135 -0.03 -17.29 -0.84
C ALA A 135 0.73 -18.47 -1.47
N GLU A 136 0.09 -19.64 -1.53
CA GLU A 136 0.68 -20.89 -1.98
C GLU A 136 -0.26 -21.57 -3.00
N LYS A 137 0.31 -22.43 -3.86
CA LYS A 137 -0.49 -23.25 -4.78
C LYS A 137 -1.40 -24.16 -3.97
N LEU A 138 -2.65 -24.25 -4.42
CA LEU A 138 -3.65 -25.13 -3.82
C LEU A 138 -3.46 -26.54 -4.38
N GLU A 139 -3.14 -27.49 -3.50
CA GLU A 139 -2.99 -28.90 -3.86
C GLU A 139 -4.22 -29.68 -3.38
N PHE A 140 -4.94 -30.25 -4.33
CA PHE A 140 -6.03 -31.18 -4.08
C PHE A 140 -5.52 -32.61 -4.22
N GLN A 141 -5.69 -33.40 -3.18
CA GLN A 141 -5.52 -34.85 -3.17
C GLN A 141 -6.90 -35.52 -3.23
N GLU A 142 -6.95 -36.81 -3.57
CA GLU A 142 -8.18 -37.56 -3.87
C GLU A 142 -9.30 -37.40 -2.81
N THR A 143 -8.95 -37.14 -1.54
CA THR A 143 -9.91 -36.96 -0.44
C THR A 143 -9.63 -35.74 0.46
N ALA A 144 -8.57 -34.96 0.18
CA ALA A 144 -8.12 -33.89 1.07
C ALA A 144 -7.52 -32.70 0.32
N PHE A 145 -7.53 -31.53 0.94
CA PHE A 145 -6.78 -30.37 0.47
C PHE A 145 -5.95 -29.82 1.62
N ARG A 146 -4.75 -29.32 1.33
CA ARG A 146 -3.95 -28.60 2.33
C ARG A 146 -4.64 -27.28 2.64
N THR A 147 -4.77 -26.92 3.93
CA THR A 147 -5.37 -25.64 4.32
C THR A 147 -4.65 -24.51 3.61
N PRO A 148 -5.35 -23.74 2.76
CA PRO A 148 -4.74 -22.65 2.03
C PRO A 148 -4.19 -21.59 2.97
N LYS A 149 -2.97 -21.13 2.70
CA LYS A 149 -2.43 -19.94 3.36
C LYS A 149 -2.91 -18.70 2.62
N LEU A 150 -3.60 -17.80 3.32
CA LEU A 150 -3.98 -16.51 2.76
C LEU A 150 -2.76 -15.63 2.49
N ASN A 151 -2.86 -14.75 1.50
CA ASN A 151 -1.93 -13.65 1.37
C ASN A 151 -1.96 -12.78 2.65
N SER A 152 -0.86 -12.06 2.92
CA SER A 152 -0.70 -11.30 4.17
C SER A 152 -1.74 -10.17 4.31
N ALA A 153 -2.08 -9.47 3.24
CA ALA A 153 -3.05 -8.38 3.27
C ALA A 153 -4.46 -8.88 3.63
N LEU A 154 -4.88 -10.00 3.06
CA LEU A 154 -6.16 -10.63 3.31
C LEU A 154 -6.26 -11.21 4.71
N ALA A 155 -5.18 -11.85 5.19
CA ALA A 155 -5.13 -12.31 6.56
C ALA A 155 -5.38 -11.15 7.55
N GLN A 156 -4.81 -9.97 7.29
CA GLN A 156 -5.06 -8.77 8.10
C GLN A 156 -6.50 -8.25 7.96
N ILE A 157 -7.06 -8.23 6.75
CA ILE A 157 -8.45 -7.81 6.50
C ILE A 157 -9.44 -8.70 7.27
N VAL A 158 -9.26 -10.02 7.20
CA VAL A 158 -10.08 -11.00 7.93
C VAL A 158 -9.92 -10.82 9.44
N LEU A 159 -8.70 -10.61 9.93
CA LEU A 159 -8.44 -10.34 11.35
C LEU A 159 -9.17 -9.08 11.83
N ILE A 160 -9.04 -7.96 11.11
CA ILE A 160 -9.69 -6.69 11.45
C ILE A 160 -11.20 -6.86 11.46
N SER A 161 -11.76 -7.52 10.45
CA SER A 161 -13.18 -7.82 10.37
C SER A 161 -13.67 -8.60 11.60
N ASN A 162 -12.97 -9.68 11.98
CA ASN A 162 -13.33 -10.51 13.13
C ASN A 162 -13.27 -9.71 14.44
N LEU A 163 -12.27 -8.83 14.59
CA LEU A 163 -12.18 -7.92 15.73
C LEU A 163 -13.37 -6.95 15.78
N LEU A 164 -13.76 -6.35 14.65
CA LEU A 164 -14.92 -5.47 14.56
C LEU A 164 -16.23 -6.19 14.90
N GLN A 165 -16.41 -7.43 14.41
CA GLN A 165 -17.55 -8.28 14.74
C GLN A 165 -17.64 -8.54 16.24
N SER A 166 -16.52 -8.92 16.87
CA SER A 166 -16.48 -9.20 18.31
C SER A 166 -16.88 -8.00 19.16
N LYS A 167 -16.48 -6.78 18.76
CA LYS A 167 -16.83 -5.53 19.45
C LYS A 167 -18.31 -5.17 19.27
N LYS A 168 -18.88 -5.40 18.08
CA LYS A 168 -20.31 -5.19 17.82
C LYS A 168 -21.19 -6.10 18.69
N LYS A 169 -20.84 -7.39 18.81
CA LYS A 169 -21.60 -8.35 19.65
C LYS A 169 -21.61 -7.93 21.13
N ARG A 170 -20.49 -7.44 21.67
CA ARG A 170 -20.42 -6.97 23.07
C ARG A 170 -21.32 -5.76 23.35
N LYS A 171 -21.44 -4.83 22.41
CA LYS A 171 -22.33 -3.65 22.57
C LYS A 171 -23.83 -3.95 22.48
N ASN A 172 -24.21 -5.08 21.89
CA ASN A 172 -25.61 -5.49 21.78
C ASN A 172 -26.10 -6.35 22.97
N HIS A 173 -25.19 -6.75 23.87
CA HIS A 173 -25.47 -7.56 25.05
C HIS A 173 -25.20 -6.80 26.37
N SER A 174 -25.14 -5.47 26.32
CA SER A 174 -25.17 -4.54 27.46
C SER A 174 -26.28 -3.54 27.26
#